data_AF-A0A3C1TAT1-F1
#
_entry.id   AF-A0A3C1TAT1-F1
#
_cell.length_a   1.000
_cell.length_b   1.000
_cell.length_c   1.000
_cell.angle_alpha   90.00
_cell.angle_beta   90.00
_cell.angle_gamma   90.00
#
_symmetry.space_group_name_H-M   'P 1'
#
loop_
_entity.id
_entity.type
_entity.pdbx_description
1 polymer ?
#
loop_
_entity_poly.entity_id
_entity_poly.type
_entity_poly.pdbx_seq_one_letter_code
_entity_poly.pdbx_strand_id
1 'polypeptide(L)' 'YLKTHPDGNRILCVVNLDGYNRRGNTVRIPLHKIGKAGWEDFIVHDLLTGSKYVWKGEYNYIELDPYLLPFHLFRIEDL' A
#
# COMPACT_ATOMS: atom_id res chain seq x y z
N TYR A 1 -7.34 -2.20 -3.16
CA TYR A 1 -8.44 -2.41 -2.20
C TYR A 1 -7.93 -2.17 -0.79
N LEU A 2 -8.66 -1.42 0.03
CA LEU A 2 -8.31 -1.14 1.44
C LEU A 2 -9.35 -1.76 2.37
N LYS A 3 -8.90 -2.49 3.38
CA LYS A 3 -9.72 -3.04 4.47
C LYS A 3 -9.22 -2.52 5.81
N THR A 4 -10.14 -2.11 6.67
CA THR A 4 -9.85 -1.60 8.01
C THR A 4 -10.66 -2.40 9.04
N HIS A 5 -10.12 -2.53 10.26
CA HIS A 5 -10.75 -3.23 11.37
C HIS A 5 -10.79 -2.33 12.62
N PRO A 6 -11.80 -2.46 13.52
CA PRO A 6 -11.92 -1.61 14.70
C PRO A 6 -10.77 -1.67 15.69
N ASP A 7 -9.96 -2.73 15.69
CA ASP A 7 -8.73 -2.83 16.50
C ASP A 7 -7.55 -2.00 15.97
N GLY A 8 -7.74 -1.29 14.84
CA GLY A 8 -6.73 -0.46 14.20
C GLY A 8 -5.97 -1.17 13.07
N ASN A 9 -6.24 -2.45 12.78
CA ASN A 9 -5.58 -3.13 11.68
C ASN A 9 -6.07 -2.62 10.31
N ARG A 10 -5.13 -2.33 9.41
CA ARG A 10 -5.37 -1.70 8.11
C ARG A 10 -4.56 -2.42 7.04
N ILE A 11 -5.23 -3.05 6.09
CA ILE A 11 -4.63 -3.83 5.00
C ILE A 11 -4.96 -3.21 3.65
N LEU A 12 -3.92 -2.86 2.88
CA LEU A 12 -4.00 -2.37 1.52
C LEU A 12 -3.47 -3.43 0.56
N CYS A 13 -4.33 -3.95 -0.30
CA CYS A 13 -3.97 -4.86 -1.38
C CYS A 13 -3.95 -4.11 -2.72
N VAL A 14 -2.85 -4.23 -3.47
CA VAL A 14 -2.73 -3.65 -4.81
C VAL A 14 -2.24 -4.73 -5.76
N VAL A 15 -2.97 -4.94 -6.87
CA VAL A 15 -2.74 -6.03 -7.81
C VAL A 15 -2.60 -5.45 -9.21
N ASN A 16 -1.61 -5.94 -9.95
CA ASN A 16 -1.53 -5.74 -11.38
C ASN A 16 -2.36 -6.81 -12.09
N LEU A 17 -3.37 -6.39 -12.85
CA LEU A 17 -4.24 -7.29 -13.62
C LEU A 17 -3.69 -7.61 -15.02
N ASP A 18 -2.63 -6.92 -15.44
CA ASP A 18 -1.88 -7.22 -16.66
C ASP A 18 -0.86 -8.32 -16.34
N GLY A 19 -1.11 -9.54 -16.83
CA GLY A 19 -0.28 -10.71 -16.56
C GLY A 19 1.07 -10.74 -17.29
N TYR A 20 1.35 -9.78 -18.17
CA TYR A 20 2.53 -9.83 -19.03
C TYR A 20 3.46 -8.63 -18.86
N ASN A 21 2.92 -7.48 -18.46
CA ASN A 21 3.69 -6.25 -18.42
C ASN A 21 3.87 -5.74 -16.99
N ARG A 22 5.10 -5.31 -16.69
CA ARG A 22 5.40 -4.50 -15.51
C ARG A 22 4.61 -3.20 -15.56
N ARG A 23 4.00 -2.81 -14.44
CA ARG A 23 3.23 -1.57 -14.32
C ARG A 23 3.66 -0.78 -13.09
N GLY A 24 4.12 0.44 -13.33
CA GLY A 24 4.34 1.46 -12.31
C GLY A 24 3.19 2.45 -12.30
N ASN A 25 2.61 2.73 -11.14
CA ASN A 25 1.58 3.75 -11.00
C ASN A 25 1.50 4.29 -9.57
N THR A 26 0.90 5.48 -9.44
CA THR A 26 0.58 6.09 -8.16
C THR A 26 -0.74 5.54 -7.63
N VAL A 27 -0.70 4.99 -6.42
CA VAL A 27 -1.89 4.57 -5.68
C VAL A 27 -2.36 5.74 -4.82
N ARG A 28 -3.67 6.02 -4.88
CA ARG A 28 -4.33 6.98 -4.01
C ARG A 28 -4.91 6.28 -2.78
N ILE A 29 -4.46 6.64 -1.59
CA ILE A 29 -4.96 6.15 -0.32
C ILE A 29 -5.99 7.13 0.26
N PRO A 30 -7.17 6.65 0.70
CA PRO A 30 -8.11 7.47 1.44
C PRO A 30 -7.64 7.66 2.89
N LEU A 31 -6.87 8.72 3.15
CA LEU A 31 -6.24 8.98 4.47
C LEU A 31 -7.24 8.99 5.64
N HIS A 32 -8.45 9.49 5.42
CA HIS A 32 -9.53 9.50 6.41
C HIS A 32 -9.90 8.09 6.92
N LYS A 33 -9.77 7.05 6.08
CA LYS A 33 -10.08 5.66 6.50
C LYS A 33 -8.99 5.04 7.35
N ILE A 34 -7.76 5.57 7.27
CA ILE A 34 -6.62 5.09 8.04
C ILE A 34 -6.28 6.00 9.23
N GLY A 35 -7.04 7.09 9.41
CA GLY A 35 -6.87 8.03 10.52
C GLY A 35 -5.63 8.91 10.38
N LYS A 36 -5.26 9.30 9.16
CA LYS A 36 -4.08 10.14 8.87
C LYS A 36 -4.46 11.46 8.22
N ALA A 37 -3.65 12.49 8.48
CA ALA A 37 -3.64 13.75 7.79
C ALA A 37 -2.59 13.75 6.65
N GLY A 38 -2.73 14.67 5.69
CA GLY A 38 -1.85 14.71 4.52
C GLY A 38 -0.36 14.99 4.81
N TRP A 39 -0.05 15.55 5.98
CA TRP A 39 1.31 15.84 6.43
C TRP A 39 1.91 14.73 7.30
N GLU A 40 1.11 13.77 7.74
CA GLU A 40 1.56 12.67 8.59
C GLU A 40 2.21 11.57 7.76
N ASP A 41 3.35 11.09 8.25
CA ASP A 41 4.02 9.93 7.69
C ASP A 41 3.45 8.66 8.34
N PHE A 42 3.51 7.54 7.62
CA PHE A 42 3.12 6.23 8.12
C PHE A 42 3.95 5.13 7.45
N ILE A 43 4.04 3.98 8.10
CA ILE A 43 4.76 2.83 7.57
C ILE A 43 3.79 1.96 6.78
N VAL A 44 4.22 1.53 5.60
CA VAL A 44 3.61 0.42 4.88
C VAL A 44 4.57 -0.76 4.88
N HIS A 45 4.11 -1.86 5.46
CA HIS A 45 4.86 -3.11 5.55
C HIS A 45 4.28 -4.11 4.56
N ASP A 46 5.06 -4.49 3.55
CA ASP A 46 4.69 -5.56 2.61
C ASP A 46 4.80 -6.92 3.31
N LEU A 47 3.66 -7.55 3.56
CA LEU A 47 3.59 -8.82 4.28
C LEU A 47 4.15 -10.00 3.48
N LEU A 48 4.37 -9.86 2.17
CA LEU A 48 4.91 -10.93 1.32
C LEU A 48 6.43 -10.90 1.28
N THR A 49 7.02 -9.69 1.24
CA THR A 49 8.47 -9.51 1.11
C THR A 49 9.15 -9.15 2.42
N GLY A 50 8.38 -8.71 3.44
CA GLY A 50 8.90 -8.14 4.69
C GLY A 50 9.43 -6.71 4.55
N SER A 51 9.41 -6.14 3.34
CA SER A 51 9.90 -4.79 3.09
C SER A 51 9.02 -3.75 3.78
N LYS A 52 9.64 -2.70 4.31
CA LYS A 52 8.94 -1.57 4.92
C LYS A 52 9.28 -0.27 4.20
N TYR A 53 8.27 0.55 3.97
CA TYR A 53 8.41 1.85 3.32
C TYR A 53 7.72 2.92 4.17
N VAL A 54 8.24 4.15 4.13
CA VAL A 54 7.59 5.31 4.74
C VAL A 54 6.83 6.04 3.64
N TRP A 55 5.52 6.14 3.80
CA TRP A 55 4.62 6.83 2.89
C TRP A 55 4.07 8.10 3.55
N LYS A 56 3.73 9.08 2.72
CA LYS A 56 3.21 10.37 3.15
C LYS A 56 2.13 10.84 2.19
N GLY A 57 1.04 11.37 2.75
CA GLY A 57 -0.06 11.88 1.95
C GLY A 57 -0.81 10.80 1.16
N GLU A 58 -1.72 11.24 0.28
CA GLU A 58 -2.64 10.31 -0.41
C GLU A 58 -1.95 9.53 -1.55
N TYR A 59 -0.96 10.09 -2.22
CA TYR A 59 -0.45 9.60 -3.50
C TYR A 59 0.94 8.99 -3.34
N ASN A 60 1.05 7.68 -3.50
CA ASN A 60 2.32 6.97 -3.35
C ASN A 60 2.60 6.07 -4.57
N TYR A 61 3.81 6.14 -5.12
CA TYR A 61 4.21 5.36 -6.28
C TYR A 61 4.52 3.91 -5.88
N ILE A 62 4.06 2.96 -6.70
CA ILE A 62 4.45 1.56 -6.62
C ILE A 62 4.80 1.03 -8.02
N GLU A 63 5.54 -0.06 -8.06
CA GLU A 63 5.82 -0.81 -9.27
C GLU A 63 5.56 -2.30 -9.02
N LEU A 64 4.82 -2.93 -9.94
CA LEU A 64 4.46 -4.33 -9.87
C LEU A 64 4.99 -5.04 -11.12
N ASP A 65 5.74 -6.11 -10.90
CA ASP A 65 6.29 -6.96 -11.95
C ASP A 65 5.59 -8.33 -11.92
N PRO A 66 4.80 -8.69 -12.96
CA PRO A 66 4.09 -9.97 -13.00
C PRO A 66 4.96 -11.22 -12.85
N TYR A 67 6.25 -11.14 -13.21
CA TYR A 67 7.18 -12.27 -13.17
C TYR A 67 7.89 -12.41 -11.82
N LEU A 68 7.85 -11.37 -10.97
CA LEU A 68 8.44 -11.40 -9.63
C LEU A 68 7.34 -11.48 -8.57
N LEU A 69 6.46 -10.47 -8.55
CA LEU A 69 5.39 -10.35 -7.58
C LEU A 69 4.28 -9.45 -8.17
N PRO A 70 3.15 -10.03 -8.65
CA PRO A 70 2.11 -9.27 -9.33
C PRO A 70 1.24 -8.42 -8.40
N PHE A 71 1.45 -8.49 -7.08
CA PHE A 71 0.68 -7.75 -6.09
C PHE A 71 1.46 -7.44 -4.82
N HIS A 72 1.10 -6.35 -4.16
CA HIS A 72 1.54 -6.08 -2.80
C HIS A 72 0.38 -6.28 -1.82
N LEU A 73 0.70 -6.84 -0.65
CA LEU A 73 -0.20 -6.90 0.49
C LEU A 73 0.40 -6.09 1.63
N PHE A 74 0.07 -4.80 1.69
CA PHE A 74 0.60 -3.89 2.69
C PHE A 74 -0.24 -3.90 3.96
N ARG A 75 0.42 -3.96 5.12
CA ARG A 75 -0.12 -3.53 6.41
C ARG A 75 0.30 -2.10 6.69
N ILE A 76 -0.66 -1.26 7.06
CA ILE A 76 -0.41 0.16 7.39
C ILE A 76 -0.23 0.28 8.91
N GLU A 77 0.96 0.69 9.30
CA GLU A 77 1.42 0.84 10.68
C GLU A 77 1.61 2.34 10.99
N ASP A 78 1.25 2.73 12.20
CA ASP A 78 1.59 4.06 12.71
C ASP A 78 3.10 4.11 13.01
N LEU A 79 3.70 5.29 12.81
CA LEU A 79 5.08 5.57 13.23
C LEU A 79 5.19 5.71 14.75
#